data_AF-A0A2G6C7I3-F1
#
_entry.id   AF-A0A2G6C7I3-F1
#
_cell.length_a   1.000
_cell.length_b   1.000
_cell.length_c   1.000
_cell.angle_alpha   90.00
_cell.angle_beta   90.00
_cell.angle_gamma   90.00
#
_symmetry.space_group_name_H-M   'P 1'
#
loop_
_entity.id
_entity.type
_entity.pdbx_description
1 polymer ?
#
loop_
_entity_poly.entity_id
_entity_poly.type
_entity_poly.pdbx_seq_one_letter_code
_entity_poly.pdbx_strand_id
1 'polypeptide(L)'
;MPVRSILKKAKQLVFDTGDEQIVLKLKKKDRPLKSLTERELIQLESQIGATIFGEKPAYVTRREFFNLDKDTWIWYEEFINDTGKKDSLTTRYEVQEKGILKIQPNYQYNYIEGEELKNFVLAVKEYYERVARDIYHRQPDNNQQSK
;
A
#
# COMPACT_ATOMS: atom_id res chain seq x y z
N MET A 1 -27.50 19.88 26.31
CA MET A 1 -28.31 20.61 25.32
C MET A 1 -27.41 21.54 24.50
N PRO A 2 -27.68 21.79 23.20
CA PRO A 2 -26.71 21.75 22.10
C PRO A 2 -26.24 23.09 21.48
N VAL A 3 -24.98 23.09 21.03
CA VAL A 3 -24.34 23.55 19.75
C VAL A 3 -24.90 24.74 18.92
N ARG A 4 -24.03 25.73 18.60
CA ARG A 4 -23.48 26.09 17.23
C ARG A 4 -23.13 27.58 17.04
N SER A 5 -21.85 27.80 16.68
CA SER A 5 -21.26 28.67 15.62
C SER A 5 -22.08 29.80 14.99
N ILE A 6 -21.43 30.94 14.66
CA ILE A 6 -21.29 31.52 13.29
C ILE A 6 -20.53 32.86 13.39
N LEU A 7 -19.26 32.90 12.98
CA LEU A 7 -18.60 34.15 12.55
C LEU A 7 -18.96 34.40 11.08
N LYS A 8 -19.64 35.52 10.81
CA LYS A 8 -19.82 36.09 9.46
C LYS A 8 -19.69 37.60 9.54
N LYS A 9 -18.74 38.17 8.78
CA LYS A 9 -18.76 39.48 8.09
C LYS A 9 -17.38 39.68 7.44
N ALA A 10 -17.25 39.32 6.16
CA ALA A 10 -17.35 40.21 5.00
C ALA A 10 -16.12 41.14 4.87
N LYS A 11 -15.14 40.71 4.05
CA LYS A 11 -14.04 41.55 3.55
C LYS A 11 -14.56 42.46 2.44
N GLN A 12 -14.23 43.74 2.55
CA GLN A 12 -14.50 44.78 1.55
C GLN A 12 -13.80 44.47 0.22
N LEU A 13 -14.57 44.62 -0.86
CA LEU A 13 -14.06 44.87 -2.21
C LEU A 13 -13.42 46.27 -2.24
N VAL A 14 -12.23 46.40 -2.81
CA VAL A 14 -11.96 47.07 -4.11
C VAL A 14 -10.49 46.76 -4.43
N PHE A 15 -10.23 45.90 -5.42
CA PHE A 15 -8.92 45.82 -6.07
C PHE A 15 -9.10 46.34 -7.49
N ASP A 16 -8.42 47.46 -7.75
CA ASP A 16 -8.26 48.05 -9.07
C ASP A 16 -7.00 47.48 -9.74
N THR A 17 -7.13 47.32 -11.05
CA THR A 17 -6.11 47.16 -12.11
C THR A 17 -4.96 46.17 -11.94
N GLY A 18 -5.06 45.04 -12.67
CA GLY A 18 -4.20 44.84 -13.84
C GLY A 18 -2.76 44.37 -13.64
N ASP A 19 -2.56 43.18 -13.05
CA ASP A 19 -1.24 42.49 -13.07
C ASP A 19 -1.35 40.94 -13.11
N GLU A 20 -2.49 40.39 -13.54
CA GLU A 20 -2.77 38.95 -13.41
C GLU A 20 -1.92 38.06 -14.34
N GLN A 21 -1.42 38.58 -15.46
CA GLN A 21 -0.75 37.75 -16.46
C GLN A 21 0.72 37.45 -16.16
N ILE A 22 1.40 38.29 -15.37
CA ILE A 22 2.80 38.07 -14.99
C ILE A 22 2.87 37.06 -13.82
N VAL A 23 1.92 37.12 -12.90
CA VAL A 23 1.83 36.17 -11.76
C VAL A 23 1.52 34.75 -12.23
N LEU A 24 0.73 34.58 -13.30
CA LEU A 24 0.43 33.23 -13.83
C LEU A 24 1.63 32.55 -14.53
N LYS A 25 2.59 33.32 -15.10
CA LYS A 25 3.75 32.73 -15.80
C LYS A 25 4.90 32.36 -14.85
N LEU A 26 4.96 32.96 -13.66
CA LEU A 26 5.97 32.66 -12.63
C LEU A 26 5.65 31.41 -11.78
N LYS A 27 4.45 30.83 -11.89
CA LYS A 27 4.06 29.57 -11.20
C LYS A 27 4.34 28.28 -12.00
N LYS A 28 5.34 28.29 -12.89
CA LYS A 28 5.78 27.09 -13.64
C LYS A 28 7.16 26.58 -13.21
N LYS A 29 7.69 27.06 -12.10
CA LYS A 29 9.01 26.66 -11.58
C LYS A 29 8.96 26.37 -10.09
N ASP A 30 8.12 25.41 -9.72
CA ASP A 30 8.23 24.60 -8.51
C ASP A 30 7.32 23.40 -8.77
N ARG A 31 7.89 22.27 -9.14
CA ARG A 31 7.16 20.99 -9.05
C ARG A 31 7.35 20.55 -7.60
N PRO A 32 6.37 20.78 -6.69
CA PRO A 32 6.47 20.15 -5.40
C PRO A 32 6.36 18.64 -5.69
N LEU A 33 7.28 17.87 -5.12
CA LEU A 33 7.24 16.42 -5.06
C LEU A 33 5.77 15.98 -4.91
N LYS A 34 5.18 15.38 -5.94
CA LYS A 34 3.90 14.71 -5.77
C LYS A 34 4.16 13.61 -4.75
N SER A 35 3.70 13.82 -3.52
CA SER A 35 3.60 12.75 -2.53
C SER A 35 2.77 11.64 -3.18
N LEU A 36 3.32 10.43 -3.23
CA LEU A 36 2.62 9.27 -3.77
C LEU A 36 1.28 9.11 -3.07
N THR A 37 0.25 8.77 -3.83
CA THR A 37 -1.04 8.37 -3.28
C THR A 37 -0.93 7.00 -2.60
N GLU A 38 -1.84 6.68 -1.68
CA GLU A 38 -1.92 5.37 -1.03
C GLU A 38 -1.94 4.21 -2.05
N ARG A 39 -2.70 4.38 -3.14
CA ARG A 39 -2.75 3.39 -4.22
C ARG A 39 -1.41 3.20 -4.92
N GLU A 40 -0.67 4.29 -5.15
CA GLU A 40 0.67 4.20 -5.76
C GLU A 40 1.68 3.57 -4.80
N LEU A 41 1.58 3.85 -3.50
CA LEU A 41 2.38 3.17 -2.47
C LEU A 41 2.10 1.67 -2.46
N ILE A 42 0.83 1.25 -2.37
CA ILE A 42 0.44 -0.16 -2.44
C ILE A 42 0.99 -0.83 -3.71
N GLN A 43 0.96 -0.13 -4.84
CA GLN A 43 1.49 -0.67 -6.10
C GLN A 43 3.01 -0.87 -6.08
N LEU A 44 3.76 -0.01 -5.40
CA LEU A 44 5.21 -0.17 -5.23
C LEU A 44 5.51 -1.28 -4.22
N GLU A 45 4.78 -1.30 -3.11
CA GLU A 45 4.95 -2.33 -2.08
C GLU A 45 4.60 -3.72 -2.62
N SER A 46 3.59 -3.84 -3.48
CA SER A 46 3.22 -5.10 -4.11
C SER A 46 4.30 -5.66 -5.03
N GLN A 47 5.09 -4.81 -5.68
CA GLN A 47 6.23 -5.22 -6.51
C GLN A 47 7.33 -5.85 -5.64
N ILE A 48 7.58 -5.29 -4.45
CA ILE A 48 8.50 -5.89 -3.48
C ILE A 48 7.93 -7.21 -2.98
N GLY A 49 6.67 -7.21 -2.54
CA GLY A 49 6.02 -8.39 -1.97
C GLY A 49 5.95 -9.57 -2.94
N ALA A 50 5.79 -9.32 -4.24
CA ALA A 50 5.82 -10.35 -5.28
C ALA A 50 7.13 -11.16 -5.30
N THR A 51 8.25 -10.55 -4.89
CA THR A 51 9.59 -11.17 -4.91
C THR A 51 9.95 -11.94 -3.64
N ILE A 52 9.17 -11.79 -2.56
CA ILE A 52 9.45 -12.45 -1.26
C ILE A 52 9.39 -13.97 -1.39
N PHE A 53 8.57 -14.46 -2.31
CA PHE A 53 8.27 -15.87 -2.50
C PHE A 53 9.16 -16.52 -3.57
N GLY A 54 10.24 -15.85 -3.97
CA GLY A 54 11.15 -16.31 -5.02
C GLY A 54 10.58 -16.14 -6.43
N GLU A 55 11.20 -16.84 -7.39
CA GLU A 55 10.78 -16.79 -8.78
C GLU A 55 9.36 -17.36 -8.96
N LYS A 56 8.55 -16.65 -9.75
CA LYS A 56 7.21 -17.13 -10.09
C LYS A 56 7.30 -18.32 -11.04
N PRO A 57 6.45 -19.35 -10.88
CA PRO A 57 6.35 -20.44 -11.85
C PRO A 57 6.00 -19.92 -13.25
N ALA A 58 6.40 -20.66 -14.30
CA ALA A 58 6.18 -20.24 -15.69
C ALA A 58 4.70 -20.04 -16.07
N TYR A 59 3.79 -20.79 -15.43
CA TYR A 59 2.35 -20.66 -15.65
C TYR A 59 1.73 -19.44 -14.92
N VAL A 60 2.47 -18.81 -14.00
CA VAL A 60 2.02 -17.63 -13.26
C VAL A 60 2.38 -16.35 -14.03
N THR A 61 1.37 -15.62 -14.49
CA THR A 61 1.56 -14.38 -15.24
C THR A 61 1.82 -13.21 -14.32
N ARG A 62 1.13 -13.13 -13.18
CA ARG A 62 1.27 -12.05 -12.20
C ARG A 62 1.15 -12.60 -10.79
N ARG A 63 1.97 -12.06 -9.89
CA ARG A 63 1.92 -12.33 -8.46
C ARG A 63 2.03 -11.01 -7.73
N GLU A 64 1.20 -10.80 -6.72
CA GLU A 64 1.24 -9.64 -5.85
C GLU A 64 1.02 -10.08 -4.41
N PHE A 65 1.77 -9.46 -3.51
CA PHE A 65 1.59 -9.62 -2.07
C PHE A 65 1.76 -8.26 -1.43
N PHE A 66 0.76 -7.78 -0.71
CA PHE A 66 0.83 -6.47 -0.06
C PHE A 66 -0.11 -6.38 1.14
N ASN A 67 0.20 -5.42 2.01
CA ASN A 67 -0.65 -5.04 3.11
C ASN A 67 -1.68 -4.01 2.61
N LEU A 68 -2.97 -4.32 2.72
CA LEU A 68 -4.04 -3.43 2.27
C LEU A 68 -4.38 -2.39 3.34
N ASP A 69 -4.39 -2.83 4.59
CA ASP A 69 -4.64 -2.03 5.79
C ASP A 69 -3.96 -2.69 7.01
N LYS A 70 -4.28 -2.25 8.22
CA LYS A 70 -3.56 -2.67 9.44
C LYS A 70 -3.57 -4.17 9.70
N ASP A 71 -4.63 -4.86 9.33
CA ASP A 71 -4.88 -6.26 9.64
C ASP A 71 -5.12 -7.11 8.38
N THR A 72 -5.24 -6.51 7.21
CA THR A 72 -5.56 -7.20 5.97
C THR A 72 -4.36 -7.31 5.05
N TRP A 73 -4.04 -8.54 4.67
CA TRP A 73 -3.03 -8.86 3.66
C TRP A 73 -3.68 -9.48 2.43
N ILE A 74 -3.21 -9.07 1.26
CA ILE A 74 -3.71 -9.56 -0.01
C ILE A 74 -2.60 -10.35 -0.70
N TRP A 75 -2.93 -11.57 -1.07
CA TRP A 75 -2.21 -12.36 -2.05
C TRP A 75 -3.07 -12.43 -3.32
N TYR A 76 -2.50 -12.00 -4.44
CA TYR A 76 -3.13 -12.11 -5.75
C TYR A 76 -2.21 -12.87 -6.70
N GLU A 77 -2.76 -13.88 -7.37
CA GLU A 77 -2.06 -14.60 -8.42
C GLU A 77 -2.94 -14.67 -9.67
N GLU A 78 -2.38 -14.30 -10.82
CA GLU A 78 -2.96 -14.55 -12.14
C GLU A 78 -2.12 -15.65 -12.81
N PHE A 79 -2.77 -16.66 -13.35
CA PHE A 79 -2.10 -17.83 -13.91
C PHE A 79 -2.84 -18.40 -15.12
N ILE A 80 -2.12 -19.15 -15.94
CA ILE A 80 -2.69 -19.93 -17.04
C ILE A 80 -3.07 -21.30 -16.48
N ASN A 81 -4.36 -21.62 -16.54
CA ASN A 81 -4.87 -22.91 -16.07
C ASN A 81 -4.62 -24.02 -17.10
N ASP A 82 -4.94 -25.26 -16.74
CA ASP A 82 -4.72 -26.45 -17.57
C ASP A 82 -5.43 -26.41 -18.93
N THR A 83 -6.46 -25.57 -19.08
CA THR A 83 -7.19 -25.37 -20.35
C THR A 83 -6.56 -24.30 -21.24
N GLY A 84 -5.44 -23.70 -20.82
CA GLY A 84 -4.78 -22.60 -21.51
C GLY A 84 -5.47 -21.24 -21.32
N LYS A 85 -6.46 -21.14 -20.43
CA LYS A 85 -7.16 -19.89 -20.13
C LYS A 85 -6.50 -19.17 -18.96
N LYS A 86 -6.56 -17.84 -18.98
CA LYS A 86 -6.17 -17.01 -17.84
C LYS A 86 -7.21 -17.13 -16.73
N ASP A 87 -6.73 -17.41 -15.53
CA ASP A 87 -7.51 -17.45 -14.31
C ASP A 87 -6.80 -16.64 -13.22
N SER A 88 -7.50 -16.35 -12.13
CA SER A 88 -6.92 -15.61 -11.01
C SER A 88 -7.44 -16.06 -9.66
N LEU A 89 -6.54 -16.06 -8.68
CA LEU A 89 -6.85 -16.37 -7.29
C LEU A 89 -6.48 -15.16 -6.41
N THR A 90 -7.48 -14.61 -5.74
CA THR A 90 -7.27 -13.61 -4.69
C THR A 90 -7.49 -14.27 -3.33
N THR A 91 -6.45 -14.30 -2.50
CA THR A 91 -6.53 -14.76 -1.12
C THR A 91 -6.35 -13.56 -0.20
N ARG A 92 -7.28 -13.36 0.73
CA ARG A 92 -7.16 -12.36 1.78
C ARG A 92 -6.81 -13.05 3.10
N TYR A 93 -5.85 -12.50 3.82
CA TYR A 93 -5.53 -12.90 5.19
C TYR A 93 -5.90 -11.75 6.12
N GLU A 94 -6.80 -12.00 7.06
CA GLU A 94 -7.22 -11.04 8.07
C GLU A 94 -6.64 -11.44 9.43
N VAL A 95 -5.85 -10.56 10.02
CA VAL A 95 -5.23 -10.76 11.34
C VAL A 95 -6.26 -10.39 12.41
N GLN A 96 -6.72 -11.39 13.15
CA GLN A 96 -7.71 -11.23 14.22
C GLN A 96 -7.10 -11.63 15.57
N GLU A 97 -7.76 -11.25 16.68
CA GLU A 97 -7.31 -11.63 18.03
C GLU A 97 -7.15 -13.15 18.21
N LYS A 98 -8.00 -13.93 17.54
CA LYS A 98 -8.00 -15.40 17.60
C LYS A 98 -6.91 -16.04 16.73
N GLY A 99 -6.41 -15.34 15.73
CA GLY A 99 -5.48 -15.88 14.73
C GLY A 99 -5.66 -15.24 13.36
N ILE A 100 -5.08 -15.84 12.33
CA ILE A 100 -5.09 -15.28 10.97
C ILE A 100 -6.11 -16.04 10.12
N LEU A 101 -7.17 -15.34 9.73
CA LEU A 101 -8.25 -15.88 8.91
C LEU A 101 -7.89 -15.75 7.43
N LYS A 102 -7.79 -16.88 6.74
CA LYS A 102 -7.66 -16.95 5.29
C LYS A 102 -9.03 -16.99 4.64
N ILE A 103 -9.21 -16.16 3.63
CA ILE A 103 -10.43 -16.00 2.86
C ILE A 103 -10.07 -16.17 1.38
N GLN A 104 -10.69 -17.15 0.74
CA GLN A 104 -10.52 -17.43 -0.69
C GLN A 104 -11.87 -17.36 -1.41
N PRO A 105 -11.89 -17.29 -2.75
CA PRO A 105 -13.12 -17.36 -3.52
C PRO A 105 -13.93 -18.62 -3.17
N ASN A 106 -15.23 -18.59 -3.46
CA ASN A 106 -16.16 -19.68 -3.14
C ASN A 106 -16.39 -19.92 -1.64
N TYR A 107 -16.40 -18.84 -0.84
CA TYR A 107 -16.75 -18.87 0.58
C TYR A 107 -15.87 -19.80 1.43
N GLN A 108 -14.59 -19.89 1.09
CA GLN A 108 -13.63 -20.69 1.85
C GLN A 108 -12.99 -19.81 2.92
N TYR A 109 -13.32 -20.12 4.18
CA TYR A 109 -12.85 -19.40 5.38
C TYR A 109 -12.19 -20.39 6.32
N ASN A 110 -10.91 -20.21 6.59
CA ASN A 110 -10.19 -21.07 7.53
C ASN A 110 -9.09 -20.29 8.25
N TYR A 111 -8.84 -20.63 9.50
CA TYR A 111 -7.65 -20.12 10.18
C TYR A 111 -6.42 -20.86 9.65
N ILE A 112 -5.34 -20.11 9.41
CA ILE A 112 -4.05 -20.73 9.07
C ILE A 112 -3.31 -21.13 10.33
N GLU A 113 -2.70 -22.29 10.28
CA GLU A 113 -1.97 -22.88 11.40
C GLU A 113 -0.69 -23.57 10.88
N GLY A 114 0.11 -24.10 11.81
CA GLY A 114 1.27 -24.93 11.47
C GLY A 114 2.29 -24.20 10.60
N GLU A 115 2.62 -24.81 9.46
CA GLU A 115 3.62 -24.29 8.53
C GLU A 115 3.14 -23.07 7.75
N GLU A 116 1.85 -23.03 7.34
CA GLU A 116 1.29 -21.89 6.61
C GLU A 116 1.36 -20.61 7.46
N LEU A 117 1.03 -20.70 8.75
CA LEU A 117 1.15 -19.58 9.69
C LEU A 117 2.61 -19.10 9.83
N LYS A 118 3.57 -20.02 9.95
CA LYS A 118 4.99 -19.68 10.06
C LYS A 118 5.48 -18.97 8.81
N ASN A 119 5.14 -19.49 7.63
CA ASN A 119 5.51 -18.91 6.35
C ASN A 119 4.89 -17.53 6.16
N PHE A 120 3.62 -17.35 6.57
CA PHE A 120 2.96 -16.05 6.56
C PHE A 120 3.70 -15.02 7.42
N VAL A 121 4.03 -15.37 8.67
CA VAL A 121 4.76 -14.46 9.58
C VAL A 121 6.13 -14.09 9.02
N LEU A 122 6.85 -15.05 8.43
CA LEU A 122 8.15 -14.80 7.80
C LEU A 122 8.01 -13.86 6.59
N ALA A 123 7.01 -14.10 5.74
CA ALA A 123 6.76 -13.26 4.57
C ALA A 123 6.38 -11.83 4.96
N VAL A 124 5.54 -11.65 5.99
CA VAL A 124 5.18 -10.33 6.53
C VAL A 124 6.41 -9.60 7.08
N LYS A 125 7.28 -10.31 7.82
CA LYS A 125 8.51 -9.72 8.33
C LYS A 125 9.44 -9.24 7.20
N GLU A 126 9.70 -10.11 6.23
CA GLU A 126 10.52 -9.79 5.06
C GLU A 126 9.93 -8.61 4.27
N TYR A 127 8.61 -8.58 4.12
CA TYR A 127 7.89 -7.49 3.47
C TYR A 127 8.18 -6.17 4.16
N TYR A 128 7.96 -6.08 5.47
CA TYR A 128 8.19 -4.85 6.21
C TYR A 128 9.64 -4.39 6.15
N GLU A 129 10.61 -5.31 6.28
CA GLU A 129 12.03 -4.98 6.20
C GLU A 129 12.41 -4.40 4.83
N ARG A 130 11.98 -5.03 3.74
CA ARG A 130 12.26 -4.55 2.38
C ARG A 130 11.52 -3.26 2.05
N VAL A 131 10.22 -3.19 2.35
CA VAL A 131 9.41 -1.99 2.09
C VAL A 131 9.93 -0.78 2.87
N ALA A 132 10.26 -0.95 4.15
CA ALA A 132 10.81 0.14 4.97
C ALA A 132 12.14 0.67 4.41
N ARG A 133 13.01 -0.24 3.95
CA ARG A 133 14.31 0.10 3.37
C ARG A 133 14.19 0.74 1.98
N ASP A 134 13.40 0.12 1.09
CA ASP A 134 13.45 0.38 -0.35
C ASP A 134 12.42 1.45 -0.79
N ILE A 135 11.32 1.63 -0.07
CA ILE A 135 10.28 2.63 -0.38
C ILE A 135 10.36 3.81 0.59
N TYR A 136 10.38 3.52 1.89
CA TYR A 136 10.32 4.56 2.91
C TYR A 136 11.70 5.10 3.32
N HIS A 137 12.78 4.55 2.76
CA HIS A 137 14.17 4.91 3.07
C HIS A 137 14.46 5.01 4.57
N ARG A 138 13.77 4.19 5.37
CA ARG A 138 13.99 4.13 6.81
C ARG A 138 15.36 3.48 7.00
N GLN A 139 16.35 4.30 7.35
CA GLN A 139 17.66 3.81 7.75
C GLN A 139 17.43 2.82 8.90
N PRO A 140 18.05 1.62 8.90
CA PRO A 140 18.13 0.85 10.13
C PRO A 140 18.83 1.75 11.15
N ASP A 141 18.29 1.84 12.37
CA ASP A 141 18.94 2.57 13.45
C ASP A 141 20.34 1.97 13.68
N ASN A 142 21.35 2.56 13.03
CA ASN A 142 22.76 2.33 13.30
C ASN A 142 23.09 3.02 14.63
N ASN A 143 22.48 2.57 15.73
CA ASN A 143 22.88 2.94 17.07
C ASN A 143 23.56 1.76 17.77
N GLN A 144 24.60 1.23 17.12
CA GLN A 144 25.67 0.48 17.78
C GLN A 144 27.01 0.86 17.15
N GLN A 145 27.66 1.86 17.73
CA GLN A 145 29.05 1.80 18.22
C GLN A 145 29.53 3.24 18.48
N SER A 146 29.46 3.65 19.74
CA SER A 146 30.38 4.66 20.25
C SER A 146 30.73 4.30 21.70
N LYS A 147 31.98 3.87 21.85
CA LYS A 147 32.81 3.71 23.05
C LYS A 147 32.50 2.60 24.04
#